data_AF-A0A6A6VSB1-F1
#
_entry.id   AF-A0A6A6VSB1-F1
#
_cell.length_a   1.000
_cell.length_b   1.000
_cell.length_c   1.000
_cell.angle_alpha   90.00
_cell.angle_beta   90.00
_cell.angle_gamma   90.00
#
_symmetry.space_group_name_H-M   'P 1'
#
loop_
_entity.id
_entity.type
_entity.pdbx_description
1 polymer ?
#
loop_
_entity_poly.entity_id
_entity_poly.type
_entity_poly.pdbx_seq_one_letter_code
_entity_poly.pdbx_strand_id
1 'polypeptide(L)'
;CGSCGKSTTVKCARCKDVYYCNAECQKAHWKEHKRICDMDRYIRRVGALLQDLFFAWAEQMHRDCFVRIEDTGSHLIVYDGPHQQGSFYPFPNHLVKNAKDKRMILSSQMCDEALAYFKDLVDEMLKGTECKLHEFHFRVKIPRRRTKIITVHGEDITGPLRAHLVIAVSAKDNQKEWIIDPTGAQFSMFEAVMGKSEYEHRYVDKVLSHPKWGYTKKKFEAYAKERGYAGLMARISFKSMECIHQTVLSWKTAHGDLNSNLFRATDPVFQDRK
;
A
#
# COMPACT_ATOMS: atom_id res chain seq x y z
N CYS A 1 -16.36 -20.48 16.17
CA CYS A 1 -15.12 -21.25 16.44
C CYS A 1 -14.75 -21.96 15.16
N GLY A 2 -13.51 -21.81 14.67
CA GLY A 2 -13.07 -22.43 13.42
C GLY A 2 -12.97 -23.96 13.44
N SER A 3 -13.19 -24.62 14.58
CA SER A 3 -13.20 -26.09 14.68
C SER A 3 -14.61 -26.64 14.94
N CYS A 4 -15.34 -26.10 15.93
CA CYS A 4 -16.63 -26.66 16.36
C CYS A 4 -17.85 -25.74 16.11
N GLY A 5 -17.67 -24.61 15.41
CA GLY A 5 -18.75 -23.68 15.06
C GLY A 5 -19.21 -22.74 16.19
N LYS A 6 -19.06 -23.11 17.48
CA LYS A 6 -19.53 -22.33 18.64
C LYS A 6 -19.01 -20.88 18.69
N SER A 7 -19.81 -19.94 19.19
CA SER A 7 -19.37 -18.56 19.43
C SER A 7 -18.17 -18.52 20.39
N THR A 8 -17.18 -17.69 20.11
CA THR A 8 -15.97 -17.51 20.94
C THR A 8 -15.25 -16.22 20.57
N THR A 9 -14.46 -15.69 21.50
CA THR A 9 -13.68 -14.45 21.38
C THR A 9 -12.17 -14.68 21.36
N VAL A 10 -11.69 -15.90 21.64
CA VAL A 10 -10.25 -16.20 21.64
C VAL A 10 -9.75 -16.36 20.22
N LYS A 11 -8.86 -15.46 19.78
CA LYS A 11 -8.31 -15.43 18.42
C LYS A 11 -7.01 -16.20 18.29
N CYS A 12 -6.72 -16.70 17.09
CA CYS A 12 -5.41 -17.23 16.73
C CYS A 12 -4.34 -16.18 17.02
N ALA A 13 -3.34 -16.52 17.85
CA ALA A 13 -2.29 -15.57 18.22
C ALA A 13 -1.45 -15.08 17.02
N ARG A 14 -1.40 -15.87 15.93
CA ARG A 14 -0.64 -15.57 14.71
C ARG A 14 -1.40 -14.62 13.77
N CYS A 15 -2.46 -15.08 13.11
CA CYS A 15 -3.18 -14.29 12.12
C CYS A 15 -4.26 -13.37 12.71
N LYS A 16 -4.71 -13.64 13.95
CA LYS A 16 -5.80 -12.91 14.63
C LYS A 16 -7.17 -12.94 13.93
N ASP A 17 -7.30 -13.69 12.83
CA ASP A 17 -8.51 -13.73 11.99
C ASP A 17 -9.46 -14.90 12.30
N VAL A 18 -8.96 -16.00 12.85
CA VAL A 18 -9.77 -17.19 13.20
C VAL A 18 -9.88 -17.32 14.71
N TYR A 19 -11.09 -17.67 15.19
CA TYR A 19 -11.42 -17.75 16.61
C TYR A 19 -11.62 -19.20 17.07
N TYR A 20 -11.15 -19.54 18.26
CA TYR A 20 -11.22 -20.87 18.87
C TYR A 20 -11.81 -20.82 20.26
N CYS A 21 -12.49 -21.89 20.72
CA CYS A 21 -12.95 -21.95 22.10
C CYS A 21 -11.78 -22.07 23.09
N ASN A 22 -10.76 -22.82 22.68
CA ASN A 22 -9.58 -23.14 23.49
C ASN A 22 -8.44 -23.65 22.57
N ALA A 23 -7.30 -23.99 23.17
CA ALA A 23 -6.14 -24.53 22.46
C ALA A 23 -6.41 -25.88 21.77
N GLU A 24 -7.33 -26.70 22.27
CA GLU A 24 -7.68 -27.99 21.67
C GLU A 24 -8.39 -27.81 20.32
N CYS A 25 -9.39 -26.92 20.28
CA CYS A 25 -10.08 -26.54 19.04
C CYS A 25 -9.08 -25.96 18.02
N GLN A 26 -8.09 -25.18 18.48
CA GLN A 26 -7.05 -24.68 17.60
C GLN A 26 -6.17 -25.79 17.04
N LYS A 27 -5.70 -26.72 17.89
CA LYS A 27 -4.88 -27.88 17.48
C LYS A 27 -5.64 -28.78 16.49
N ALA A 28 -6.93 -29.02 16.74
CA ALA A 28 -7.78 -29.83 15.87
C ALA A 28 -7.89 -29.22 14.45
N HIS A 29 -8.14 -27.90 14.35
CA HIS A 29 -8.23 -27.20 13.07
C HIS A 29 -6.85 -26.86 12.47
N TRP A 30 -5.74 -27.09 13.19
CA TRP A 30 -4.42 -26.57 12.78
C TRP A 30 -3.94 -27.12 11.43
N LYS A 31 -4.22 -28.38 11.12
CA LYS A 31 -3.82 -29.01 9.85
C LYS A 31 -4.37 -28.24 8.64
N GLU A 32 -5.61 -27.78 8.73
CA GLU A 32 -6.29 -27.00 7.68
C GLU A 32 -5.90 -25.51 7.76
N HIS A 33 -5.85 -24.95 8.97
CA HIS A 33 -5.60 -23.53 9.19
C HIS A 33 -4.15 -23.09 8.92
N LYS A 34 -3.16 -23.96 9.17
CA LYS A 34 -1.74 -23.57 9.17
C LYS A 34 -1.33 -22.87 7.88
N ARG A 35 -1.70 -23.45 6.73
CA ARG A 35 -1.33 -22.91 5.42
C ARG A 35 -1.87 -21.50 5.20
N ILE A 36 -3.15 -21.27 5.49
CA ILE A 36 -3.77 -19.95 5.31
C ILE A 36 -3.29 -18.93 6.35
N CYS A 37 -2.97 -19.40 7.57
CA CYS A 37 -2.37 -18.59 8.62
C CYS A 37 -0.97 -18.10 8.24
N ASP A 38 -0.13 -18.98 7.69
CA ASP A 38 1.22 -18.64 7.29
C ASP A 38 1.21 -17.71 6.07
N MET A 39 0.27 -17.92 5.13
CA MET A 39 0.05 -17.01 3.99
C MET A 39 -0.42 -15.63 4.45
N ASP A 40 -1.37 -15.55 5.38
CA ASP A 40 -1.83 -14.27 5.91
C ASP A 40 -0.70 -13.44 6.50
N ARG A 41 0.12 -14.07 7.36
CA ARG A 41 1.29 -13.41 7.95
C ARG A 41 2.26 -12.93 6.87
N TYR A 42 2.49 -13.75 5.85
CA TYR A 42 3.35 -13.42 4.73
C TYR A 42 2.85 -12.16 3.98
N ILE A 43 1.58 -12.14 3.57
CA ILE A 43 0.98 -11.02 2.83
C ILE A 43 0.99 -9.75 3.67
N ARG A 44 0.69 -9.82 4.97
CA ARG A 44 0.76 -8.67 5.88
C ARG A 44 2.17 -8.08 5.97
N ARG A 45 3.21 -8.92 5.97
CA ARG A 45 4.61 -8.47 5.97
C ARG A 45 5.03 -7.84 4.65
N VAL A 46 4.62 -8.43 3.52
CA VAL A 46 4.82 -7.85 2.19
C VAL A 46 4.19 -6.47 2.10
N GLY A 47 2.92 -6.33 2.47
CA GLY A 47 2.25 -5.04 2.44
C GLY A 47 2.85 -4.01 3.40
N ALA A 48 3.30 -4.43 4.59
CA ALA A 48 3.97 -3.54 5.53
C ALA A 48 5.31 -3.02 4.99
N LEU A 49 6.13 -3.88 4.36
CA LEU A 49 7.37 -3.44 3.72
C LEU A 49 7.08 -2.55 2.51
N LEU A 50 6.11 -2.93 1.66
CA LEU A 50 5.72 -2.14 0.49
C LEU A 50 5.30 -0.71 0.89
N GLN A 51 4.49 -0.59 1.94
CA GLN A 51 4.02 0.72 2.42
C GLN A 51 5.17 1.57 2.97
N ASP A 52 6.12 0.98 3.70
CA ASP A 52 7.28 1.72 4.21
C ASP A 52 8.21 2.17 3.07
N LEU A 53 8.48 1.29 2.10
CA LEU A 53 9.26 1.64 0.91
C LEU A 53 8.55 2.71 0.07
N PHE A 54 7.22 2.63 -0.06
CA PHE A 54 6.43 3.66 -0.74
C PHE A 54 6.60 5.01 -0.05
N PHE A 55 6.47 5.10 1.27
CA PHE A 55 6.61 6.39 1.97
C PHE A 55 8.03 6.95 1.88
N ALA A 56 9.05 6.09 2.00
CA ALA A 56 10.44 6.51 1.82
C ALA A 56 10.67 7.06 0.40
N TRP A 57 10.17 6.35 -0.61
CA TRP A 57 10.26 6.77 -2.01
C TRP A 57 9.50 8.07 -2.28
N ALA A 58 8.25 8.17 -1.82
CA ALA A 58 7.39 9.34 -2.04
C ALA A 58 7.97 10.60 -1.40
N GLU A 59 8.64 10.48 -0.25
CA GLU A 59 9.34 11.59 0.38
C GLU A 59 10.55 12.06 -0.44
N GLN A 60 11.36 11.13 -0.98
CA GLN A 60 12.52 11.46 -1.81
C GLN A 60 12.11 12.01 -3.18
N MET A 61 10.99 11.51 -3.72
CA MET A 61 10.44 11.89 -5.02
C MET A 61 9.45 13.05 -4.92
N HIS A 62 9.44 13.78 -3.80
CA HIS A 62 8.50 14.87 -3.60
C HIS A 62 8.72 16.00 -4.62
N ARG A 63 7.65 16.41 -5.31
CA ARG A 63 7.70 17.35 -6.46
C ARG A 63 7.02 18.69 -6.22
N ASP A 64 6.23 18.80 -5.15
CA ASP A 64 5.38 19.97 -4.93
C ASP A 64 6.06 20.95 -3.97
N CYS A 65 5.74 22.24 -4.08
CA CYS A 65 6.33 23.27 -3.24
C CYS A 65 5.31 23.70 -2.18
N PHE A 66 4.97 22.82 -1.24
CA PHE A 66 3.94 23.15 -0.26
C PHE A 66 4.40 24.27 0.68
N VAL A 67 3.59 25.33 0.75
CA VAL A 67 3.88 26.54 1.56
C VAL A 67 3.02 26.62 2.81
N ARG A 68 1.90 25.88 2.86
CA ARG A 68 0.96 25.91 3.99
C ARG A 68 0.16 24.61 4.07
N ILE A 69 -0.11 24.18 5.29
CA ILE A 69 -0.96 23.03 5.60
C ILE A 69 -2.01 23.47 6.63
N GLU A 70 -3.28 23.21 6.34
CA GLU A 70 -4.41 23.48 7.22
C GLU A 70 -5.16 22.20 7.58
N ASP A 71 -5.56 22.11 8.84
CA ASP A 71 -6.32 20.98 9.35
C ASP A 71 -7.70 21.45 9.78
N THR A 72 -8.72 21.04 9.03
CA THR A 72 -10.12 21.37 9.32
C THR A 72 -10.82 20.25 10.09
N GLY A 73 -10.07 19.24 10.56
CA GLY A 73 -10.61 18.00 11.13
C GLY A 73 -11.08 17.01 10.07
N SER A 74 -11.87 17.47 9.09
CA SER A 74 -12.34 16.65 7.97
C SER A 74 -11.38 16.61 6.78
N HIS A 75 -10.52 17.62 6.64
CA HIS A 75 -9.52 17.69 5.59
C HIS A 75 -8.16 18.11 6.15
N LEU A 76 -7.12 17.50 5.61
CA LEU A 76 -5.76 18.01 5.67
C LEU A 76 -5.49 18.70 4.33
N ILE A 77 -5.66 20.02 4.31
CA ILE A 77 -5.56 20.85 3.11
C ILE A 77 -4.12 21.30 2.96
N VAL A 78 -3.53 21.02 1.80
CA VAL A 78 -2.16 21.37 1.45
C VAL A 78 -2.22 22.42 0.36
N TYR A 79 -1.50 23.52 0.54
CA TYR A 79 -1.43 24.61 -0.43
C TYR A 79 -0.07 24.60 -1.10
N ASP A 80 -0.11 24.44 -2.42
CA ASP A 80 1.05 24.51 -3.27
C ASP A 80 1.50 25.96 -3.49
N GLY A 81 2.80 26.12 -3.63
CA GLY A 81 3.48 27.39 -3.82
C GLY A 81 4.06 27.53 -5.23
N PRO A 82 4.64 28.69 -5.55
CA PRO A 82 5.35 28.86 -6.80
C PRO A 82 6.55 27.90 -6.86
N HIS A 83 6.58 27.05 -7.90
CA HIS A 83 7.70 26.15 -8.15
C HIS A 83 9.01 26.94 -8.31
N GLN A 84 10.04 26.51 -7.59
CA GLN A 84 11.39 27.05 -7.72
C GLN A 84 12.14 26.34 -8.85
N GLN A 85 13.41 26.70 -9.06
CA GLN A 85 14.23 25.99 -10.05
C GLN A 85 14.49 24.55 -9.58
N GLY A 86 14.07 23.56 -10.37
CA GLY A 86 14.26 22.14 -10.07
C GLY A 86 13.04 21.29 -10.39
N SER A 87 13.14 19.99 -10.09
CA SER A 87 12.07 19.01 -10.30
C SER A 87 11.63 18.29 -9.02
N PHE A 88 12.47 18.34 -7.98
CA PHE A 88 12.24 17.68 -6.70
C PHE A 88 12.57 18.66 -5.57
N TYR A 89 11.72 18.68 -4.56
CA TYR A 89 11.87 19.54 -3.40
C TYR A 89 11.92 18.68 -2.14
N PRO A 90 12.73 19.06 -1.14
CA PRO A 90 12.67 18.42 0.16
C PRO A 90 11.25 18.48 0.72
N PHE A 91 10.75 17.35 1.21
CA PHE A 91 9.44 17.33 1.85
C PHE A 91 9.42 18.32 3.03
N PRO A 92 8.42 19.22 3.13
CA PRO A 92 8.41 20.30 4.11
C PRO A 92 7.98 19.79 5.50
N ASN A 93 8.88 19.02 6.13
CA ASN A 93 8.66 18.41 7.44
C ASN A 93 8.26 19.42 8.51
N HIS A 94 8.73 20.67 8.41
CA HIS A 94 8.40 21.76 9.34
C HIS A 94 6.93 22.21 9.30
N LEU A 95 6.19 21.93 8.21
CA LEU A 95 4.77 22.26 8.10
C LEU A 95 3.86 21.14 8.64
N VAL A 96 4.41 19.96 8.91
CA VAL A 96 3.62 18.77 9.25
C VAL A 96 3.60 18.54 10.76
N LYS A 97 2.40 18.37 11.33
CA LYS A 97 2.22 18.23 12.77
C LYS A 97 2.73 16.90 13.33
N ASN A 98 2.59 15.81 12.58
CA ASN A 98 2.94 14.46 13.04
C ASN A 98 3.14 13.48 11.87
N ALA A 99 3.65 12.27 12.18
CA ALA A 99 3.93 11.24 11.18
C ALA A 99 2.69 10.74 10.41
N LYS A 100 1.48 10.77 11.00
CA LYS A 100 0.26 10.38 10.28
C LYS A 100 -0.09 11.42 9.21
N ASP A 101 -0.05 12.70 9.55
CA ASP A 101 -0.30 13.79 8.60
C ASP A 101 0.71 13.74 7.45
N LYS A 102 1.98 13.45 7.72
CA LYS A 102 3.00 13.22 6.68
C LYS A 102 2.60 12.12 5.71
N ARG A 103 2.19 10.96 6.23
CA ARG A 103 1.73 9.82 5.41
C ARG A 103 0.49 10.17 4.60
N MET A 104 -0.45 10.91 5.17
CA MET A 104 -1.64 11.37 4.44
C MET A 104 -1.22 12.17 3.19
N ILE A 105 -0.32 13.13 3.37
CA ILE A 105 0.15 14.03 2.32
C ILE A 105 0.95 13.25 1.25
N LEU A 106 1.92 12.43 1.66
CA LEU A 106 2.75 11.63 0.75
C LEU A 106 1.93 10.62 -0.08
N SER A 107 0.74 10.23 0.38
CA SER A 107 -0.16 9.35 -0.37
C SER A 107 -1.10 10.08 -1.34
N SER A 108 -1.24 11.39 -1.21
CA SER A 108 -2.29 12.16 -1.90
C SER A 108 -2.10 12.11 -3.42
N GLN A 109 -3.09 11.60 -4.16
CA GLN A 109 -3.04 11.43 -5.63
C GLN A 109 -1.97 10.45 -6.14
N MET A 110 -1.44 9.58 -5.28
CA MET A 110 -0.32 8.68 -5.63
C MET A 110 -0.71 7.22 -5.86
N CYS A 111 -2.00 6.86 -5.77
CA CYS A 111 -2.43 5.45 -5.83
C CYS A 111 -2.04 4.75 -7.14
N ASP A 112 -2.17 5.44 -8.27
CA ASP A 112 -1.75 4.95 -9.59
C ASP A 112 -0.22 4.75 -9.67
N GLU A 113 0.56 5.71 -9.17
CA GLU A 113 2.02 5.66 -9.17
C GLU A 113 2.53 4.51 -8.29
N ALA A 114 1.91 4.30 -7.13
CA ALA A 114 2.23 3.19 -6.24
C ALA A 114 2.06 1.84 -6.95
N LEU A 115 0.99 1.65 -7.73
CA LEU A 115 0.79 0.41 -8.48
C LEU A 115 1.67 0.32 -9.73
N ALA A 116 1.92 1.43 -10.43
CA ALA A 116 2.74 1.44 -11.63
C ALA A 116 4.21 1.09 -11.33
N TYR A 117 4.79 1.80 -10.37
CA TYR A 117 6.22 1.79 -10.13
C TYR A 117 6.66 0.61 -9.25
N PHE A 118 5.82 0.18 -8.30
CA PHE A 118 6.17 -0.91 -7.39
C PHE A 118 5.72 -2.29 -7.86
N LYS A 119 5.04 -2.41 -9.01
CA LYS A 119 4.54 -3.69 -9.54
C LYS A 119 5.62 -4.78 -9.54
N ASP A 120 6.81 -4.51 -10.08
CA ASP A 120 7.83 -5.55 -10.23
C ASP A 120 8.43 -5.96 -8.87
N LEU A 121 8.52 -5.01 -7.93
CA LEU A 121 8.91 -5.33 -6.57
C LEU A 121 7.88 -6.24 -5.89
N VAL A 122 6.58 -5.97 -6.09
CA VAL A 122 5.51 -6.82 -5.58
C VAL A 122 5.55 -8.22 -6.19
N ASP A 123 5.81 -8.34 -7.50
CA ASP A 123 6.01 -9.63 -8.14
C ASP A 123 7.17 -10.41 -7.53
N GLU A 124 8.29 -9.74 -7.28
CA GLU A 124 9.46 -10.37 -6.65
C GLU A 124 9.17 -10.80 -5.20
N MET A 125 8.50 -9.95 -4.42
CA MET A 125 8.11 -10.26 -3.04
C MET A 125 7.08 -11.38 -2.91
N LEU A 126 6.26 -11.62 -3.94
CA LEU A 126 5.23 -12.67 -3.97
C LEU A 126 5.64 -13.87 -4.82
N LYS A 127 6.87 -13.89 -5.33
CA LYS A 127 7.38 -14.96 -6.18
C LYS A 127 7.34 -16.31 -5.46
N GLY A 128 6.84 -17.34 -6.15
CA GLY A 128 6.70 -18.67 -5.58
C GLY A 128 5.61 -18.81 -4.52
N THR A 129 4.76 -17.79 -4.33
CA THR A 129 3.51 -17.94 -3.58
C THR A 129 2.39 -18.43 -4.49
N GLU A 130 1.42 -19.14 -3.93
CA GLU A 130 0.21 -19.56 -4.65
C GLU A 130 -0.87 -18.46 -4.58
N CYS A 131 -0.52 -17.26 -5.05
CA CYS A 131 -1.43 -16.12 -5.06
C CYS A 131 -1.71 -15.64 -6.50
N LYS A 132 -2.89 -15.06 -6.69
CA LYS A 132 -3.29 -14.31 -7.89
C LYS A 132 -3.41 -12.84 -7.53
N LEU A 133 -2.91 -11.97 -8.40
CA LEU A 133 -2.98 -10.53 -8.22
C LEU A 133 -3.94 -9.91 -9.25
N HIS A 134 -4.62 -8.85 -8.82
CA HIS A 134 -5.34 -7.94 -9.69
C HIS A 134 -5.31 -6.53 -9.11
N GLU A 135 -5.56 -5.53 -9.96
CA GLU A 135 -5.75 -4.16 -9.51
C GLU A 135 -7.24 -3.99 -9.14
N PHE A 136 -7.53 -3.23 -8.09
CA PHE A 136 -8.90 -3.01 -7.64
C PHE A 136 -9.17 -1.51 -7.54
N HIS A 137 -10.02 -1.02 -8.45
CA HIS A 137 -10.35 0.39 -8.59
C HIS A 137 -11.76 0.65 -8.09
N PHE A 138 -11.90 1.57 -7.17
CA PHE A 138 -13.19 1.86 -6.56
C PHE A 138 -13.29 3.32 -6.09
N ARG A 139 -14.51 3.75 -5.82
CA ARG A 139 -14.79 4.99 -5.11
C ARG A 139 -14.85 4.71 -3.61
N VAL A 140 -14.14 5.50 -2.82
CA VAL A 140 -14.13 5.39 -1.37
C VAL A 140 -15.44 5.94 -0.77
N LYS A 141 -15.95 5.31 0.29
CA LYS A 141 -16.96 5.89 1.20
C LYS A 141 -16.49 7.24 1.73
N ILE A 142 -17.38 8.03 2.32
CA ILE A 142 -16.98 9.36 2.83
C ILE A 142 -16.00 9.12 4.00
N PRO A 143 -14.71 9.46 3.86
CA PRO A 143 -13.75 9.21 4.91
C PRO A 143 -13.95 10.24 6.02
N ARG A 144 -13.58 9.89 7.26
CA ARG A 144 -13.62 10.83 8.39
C ARG A 144 -12.70 12.03 8.16
N ARG A 145 -11.54 11.79 7.53
CA ARG A 145 -10.55 12.79 7.20
C ARG A 145 -9.80 12.39 5.93
N ARG A 146 -9.56 13.33 5.01
CA ARG A 146 -8.82 13.10 3.75
C ARG A 146 -7.90 14.26 3.39
N THR A 147 -6.98 14.04 2.45
CA THR A 147 -6.21 15.15 1.87
C THR A 147 -7.01 15.94 0.85
N LYS A 148 -6.62 17.21 0.70
CA LYS A 148 -7.03 18.13 -0.36
C LYS A 148 -5.80 18.93 -0.78
N ILE A 149 -5.54 19.07 -2.07
CA ILE A 149 -4.42 19.87 -2.59
C ILE A 149 -5.00 21.06 -3.34
N ILE A 150 -4.57 22.26 -2.93
CA ILE A 150 -4.91 23.53 -3.56
C ILE A 150 -3.68 24.02 -4.33
N THR A 151 -3.82 24.21 -5.64
CA THR A 151 -2.72 24.71 -6.49
C THR A 151 -2.38 26.16 -6.18
N VAL A 152 -1.26 26.64 -6.71
CA VAL A 152 -0.89 28.07 -6.67
C VAL A 152 -1.96 29.00 -7.27
N HIS A 153 -2.84 28.47 -8.12
CA HIS A 153 -3.97 29.20 -8.71
C HIS A 153 -5.28 29.06 -7.92
N GLY A 154 -5.27 28.37 -6.77
CA GLY A 154 -6.43 28.19 -5.92
C GLY A 154 -7.34 27.02 -6.31
N GLU A 155 -6.91 26.16 -7.23
CA GLU A 155 -7.72 25.05 -7.74
C GLU A 155 -7.57 23.79 -6.87
N ASP A 156 -8.67 23.08 -6.64
CA ASP A 156 -8.63 21.76 -5.99
C ASP A 156 -8.44 20.65 -7.02
N ILE A 157 -7.23 20.08 -7.04
CA ILE A 157 -6.88 19.00 -7.98
C ILE A 157 -7.20 17.60 -7.46
N THR A 158 -7.60 17.45 -6.19
CA THR A 158 -7.99 16.15 -5.63
C THR A 158 -9.43 15.78 -5.99
N GLY A 159 -10.28 16.79 -6.17
CA GLY A 159 -11.66 16.63 -6.61
C GLY A 159 -12.56 15.78 -5.70
N PRO A 160 -13.85 15.65 -6.07
CA PRO A 160 -14.83 14.96 -5.24
C PRO A 160 -14.89 13.44 -5.48
N LEU A 161 -14.25 12.94 -6.54
CA LEU A 161 -14.49 11.59 -7.08
C LEU A 161 -14.07 10.49 -6.09
N ARG A 162 -13.09 10.75 -5.22
CA ARG A 162 -12.55 9.78 -4.24
C ARG A 162 -12.25 8.43 -4.87
N ALA A 163 -11.75 8.44 -6.11
CA ALA A 163 -11.28 7.24 -6.76
C ALA A 163 -9.99 6.77 -6.07
N HIS A 164 -9.86 5.47 -5.85
CA HIS A 164 -8.70 4.85 -5.23
C HIS A 164 -8.38 3.54 -5.92
N LEU A 165 -7.09 3.26 -6.07
CA LEU A 165 -6.56 2.07 -6.71
C LEU A 165 -5.66 1.32 -5.73
N VAL A 166 -5.93 0.01 -5.55
CA VAL A 166 -5.20 -0.85 -4.61
C VAL A 166 -4.84 -2.18 -5.24
N ILE A 167 -3.94 -2.91 -4.57
CA ILE A 167 -3.55 -4.26 -4.99
C ILE A 167 -4.46 -5.27 -4.28
N ALA A 168 -5.15 -6.08 -5.05
CA ALA A 168 -5.93 -7.19 -4.51
C ALA A 168 -5.21 -8.52 -4.75
N VAL A 169 -5.10 -9.31 -3.69
CA VAL A 169 -4.40 -10.59 -3.67
C VAL A 169 -5.38 -11.67 -3.26
N SER A 170 -5.50 -12.71 -4.07
CA SER A 170 -6.35 -13.87 -3.77
C SER A 170 -5.47 -15.12 -3.67
N ALA A 171 -5.66 -15.92 -2.62
CA ALA A 171 -5.06 -17.26 -2.57
C ALA A 171 -5.60 -18.08 -3.77
N LYS A 172 -4.77 -18.94 -4.37
CA LYS A 172 -5.12 -19.67 -5.61
C LYS A 172 -6.36 -20.55 -5.47
N ASP A 173 -6.62 -21.06 -4.27
CA ASP A 173 -7.78 -21.86 -3.89
C ASP A 173 -8.97 -21.03 -3.40
N ASN A 174 -8.88 -19.69 -3.51
CA ASN A 174 -9.89 -18.71 -3.12
C ASN A 174 -10.33 -18.81 -1.66
N GLN A 175 -9.55 -19.44 -0.78
CA GLN A 175 -9.88 -19.53 0.65
C GLN A 175 -9.76 -18.19 1.37
N LYS A 176 -8.95 -17.27 0.84
CA LYS A 176 -8.75 -15.95 1.42
C LYS A 176 -8.30 -14.92 0.39
N GLU A 177 -8.70 -13.69 0.63
CA GLU A 177 -8.37 -12.53 -0.18
C GLU A 177 -7.95 -11.35 0.71
N TRP A 178 -7.02 -10.55 0.20
CA TRP A 178 -6.45 -9.39 0.88
C TRP A 178 -6.43 -8.19 -0.05
N ILE A 179 -6.51 -7.00 0.55
CA ILE A 179 -6.14 -5.75 -0.07
C ILE A 179 -4.81 -5.30 0.53
N ILE A 180 -3.85 -4.98 -0.32
CA ILE A 180 -2.63 -4.25 0.04
C ILE A 180 -2.81 -2.81 -0.45
N ASP A 181 -2.76 -1.86 0.49
CA ASP A 181 -3.01 -0.45 0.23
C ASP A 181 -1.82 0.42 0.71
N PRO A 182 -0.83 0.67 -0.16
CA PRO A 182 0.31 1.52 0.19
C PRO A 182 -0.09 3.01 0.34
N THR A 183 -1.24 3.42 -0.19
CA THR A 183 -1.63 4.85 -0.30
C THR A 183 -2.94 5.21 0.41
N GLY A 184 -3.50 4.29 1.19
CA GLY A 184 -4.77 4.50 1.91
C GLY A 184 -4.74 5.66 2.91
N ALA A 185 -3.54 6.10 3.33
CA ALA A 185 -3.37 7.18 4.27
C ALA A 185 -4.02 8.49 3.76
N GLN A 186 -4.11 8.71 2.44
CA GLN A 186 -4.82 9.88 1.88
C GLN A 186 -6.29 9.98 2.33
N PHE A 187 -6.89 8.87 2.77
CA PHE A 187 -8.26 8.76 3.29
C PHE A 187 -8.30 8.33 4.77
N SER A 188 -7.21 8.53 5.51
CA SER A 188 -7.04 8.08 6.90
C SER A 188 -7.09 6.55 7.08
N MET A 189 -6.73 5.78 6.05
CA MET A 189 -6.60 4.32 6.12
C MET A 189 -5.12 3.96 6.25
N PHE A 190 -4.68 3.73 7.48
CA PHE A 190 -3.25 3.54 7.78
C PHE A 190 -2.80 2.07 7.79
N GLU A 191 -3.74 1.12 7.75
CA GLU A 191 -3.40 -0.30 7.69
C GLU A 191 -2.96 -0.68 6.27
N ALA A 192 -1.73 -1.18 6.14
CA ALA A 192 -1.18 -1.58 4.84
C ALA A 192 -1.90 -2.78 4.23
N VAL A 193 -2.46 -3.68 5.06
CA VAL A 193 -3.11 -4.91 4.60
C VAL A 193 -4.35 -5.22 5.42
N MET A 194 -5.45 -5.54 4.73
CA MET A 194 -6.71 -5.96 5.33
C MET A 194 -7.32 -7.11 4.53
N GLY A 195 -8.18 -7.92 5.14
CA GLY A 195 -8.99 -8.89 4.39
C GLY A 195 -9.91 -8.18 3.40
N LYS A 196 -10.06 -8.71 2.18
CA LYS A 196 -10.80 -8.01 1.11
C LYS A 196 -12.25 -7.69 1.47
N SER A 197 -13.00 -8.66 1.99
CA SER A 197 -14.40 -8.42 2.38
C SER A 197 -14.54 -7.36 3.49
N GLU A 198 -13.60 -7.33 4.43
CA GLU A 198 -13.57 -6.33 5.49
C GLU A 198 -13.24 -4.93 4.93
N TYR A 199 -12.24 -4.85 4.05
CA TYR A 199 -11.84 -3.62 3.39
C TYR A 199 -12.98 -3.06 2.52
N GLU A 200 -13.63 -3.91 1.73
CA GLU A 200 -14.81 -3.55 0.94
C GLU A 200 -15.93 -3.02 1.82
N HIS A 201 -16.26 -3.74 2.90
CA HIS A 201 -17.29 -3.32 3.84
C HIS A 201 -16.98 -1.97 4.49
N ARG A 202 -15.72 -1.73 4.90
CA ARG A 202 -15.32 -0.51 5.61
C ARG A 202 -15.20 0.69 4.68
N TYR A 203 -14.65 0.52 3.48
CA TYR A 203 -14.11 1.64 2.71
C TYR A 203 -14.68 1.77 1.30
N VAL A 204 -15.25 0.72 0.71
CA VAL A 204 -15.69 0.77 -0.70
C VAL A 204 -17.14 1.24 -0.79
N ASP A 205 -17.36 2.35 -1.48
CA ASP A 205 -18.70 2.85 -1.81
C ASP A 205 -19.20 2.23 -3.11
N LYS A 206 -18.39 2.28 -4.16
CA LYS A 206 -18.73 1.74 -5.48
C LYS A 206 -17.51 1.20 -6.17
N VAL A 207 -17.57 -0.05 -6.61
CA VAL A 207 -16.55 -0.63 -7.50
C VAL A 207 -16.60 0.07 -8.85
N LEU A 208 -15.44 0.50 -9.35
CA LEU A 208 -15.30 1.18 -10.64
C LEU A 208 -14.77 0.22 -11.70
N SER A 209 -13.72 -0.55 -11.39
CA SER A 209 -13.18 -1.58 -12.29
C SER A 209 -12.25 -2.57 -11.56
N HIS A 210 -11.96 -3.69 -12.24
CA HIS A 210 -10.95 -4.68 -11.82
C HIS A 210 -9.89 -4.86 -12.92
N PRO A 211 -8.95 -3.91 -13.08
CA PRO A 211 -7.91 -4.06 -14.09
C PRO A 211 -7.05 -5.31 -13.83
N LYS A 212 -6.54 -5.90 -14.92
CA LYS A 212 -5.55 -6.98 -14.81
C LYS A 212 -4.30 -6.45 -14.14
N TRP A 213 -3.63 -7.30 -13.36
CA TRP A 213 -2.36 -6.95 -12.74
C TRP A 213 -1.33 -6.44 -13.77
N GLY A 214 -0.78 -5.25 -13.53
CA GLY A 214 0.16 -4.58 -14.42
C GLY A 214 -0.48 -3.72 -15.50
N TYR A 215 -1.80 -3.52 -15.48
CA TYR A 215 -2.48 -2.56 -16.34
C TYR A 215 -1.95 -1.13 -16.11
N THR A 216 -1.85 -0.73 -14.84
CA THR A 216 -1.45 0.64 -14.49
C THR A 216 0.02 0.89 -14.83
N LYS A 217 0.90 -0.11 -14.64
CA LYS A 217 2.28 -0.04 -15.11
C LYS A 217 2.36 0.23 -16.63
N LYS A 218 1.62 -0.52 -17.45
CA LYS A 218 1.60 -0.32 -18.92
C LYS A 218 1.14 1.08 -19.32
N LYS A 219 0.16 1.64 -18.60
CA LYS A 219 -0.29 3.03 -18.78
C LYS A 219 0.85 4.02 -18.54
N PHE A 220 1.60 3.85 -17.46
CA PHE A 220 2.73 4.72 -17.12
C PHE A 220 3.94 4.53 -18.05
N GLU A 221 4.18 3.32 -18.55
CA GLU A 221 5.18 3.07 -19.60
C GLU A 221 4.81 3.80 -20.90
N ALA A 222 3.53 3.95 -21.21
CA ALA A 222 3.08 4.77 -22.33
C ALA A 222 3.32 6.26 -22.05
N TYR A 223 2.97 6.77 -20.87
CA TYR A 223 3.26 8.15 -20.47
C TYR A 223 4.75 8.48 -20.55
N ALA A 224 5.63 7.56 -20.15
CA ALA A 224 7.08 7.73 -20.20
C ALA A 224 7.62 7.98 -21.63
N LYS A 225 6.87 7.60 -22.67
CA LYS A 225 7.23 7.85 -24.08
C LYS A 225 6.82 9.24 -24.56
N GLU A 226 5.93 9.91 -23.84
CA GLU A 226 5.47 11.24 -24.22
C GLU A 226 6.49 12.33 -23.92
N ARG A 227 6.39 13.43 -24.68
CA ARG A 227 7.18 14.65 -24.46
C ARG A 227 6.53 15.49 -23.36
N GLY A 228 7.31 16.38 -22.77
CA GLY A 228 6.84 17.28 -21.72
C GLY A 228 7.02 16.73 -20.30
N TYR A 229 6.50 17.48 -19.33
CA TYR A 229 6.75 17.28 -17.91
C TYR A 229 6.27 15.91 -17.41
N ALA A 230 5.05 15.50 -17.78
CA ALA A 230 4.48 14.22 -17.35
C ALA A 230 5.33 13.01 -17.80
N GLY A 231 5.74 12.97 -19.06
CA GLY A 231 6.59 11.90 -19.57
C GLY A 231 8.01 11.93 -18.97
N LEU A 232 8.57 13.11 -18.72
CA LEU A 232 9.84 13.25 -17.99
C LEU A 232 9.74 12.67 -16.58
N MET A 233 8.71 13.05 -15.82
CA MET A 233 8.52 12.54 -14.45
C MET A 233 8.28 11.05 -14.42
N ALA A 234 7.57 10.49 -15.40
CA ALA A 234 7.40 9.05 -15.51
C ALA A 234 8.74 8.32 -15.73
N ARG A 235 9.61 8.83 -16.60
CA ARG A 235 10.96 8.27 -16.82
C ARG A 235 11.83 8.36 -15.58
N ILE A 236 11.85 9.50 -14.89
CA ILE A 236 12.64 9.67 -13.66
C ILE A 236 12.14 8.71 -12.58
N SER A 237 10.82 8.56 -12.44
CA SER A 237 10.23 7.65 -11.46
C SER A 237 10.57 6.18 -11.75
N PHE A 238 10.49 5.72 -13.01
CA PHE A 238 10.98 4.39 -13.36
C PHE A 238 12.48 4.22 -13.07
N LYS A 239 13.30 5.24 -13.35
CA LYS A 239 14.74 5.20 -13.04
C LYS A 239 15.00 5.08 -11.54
N SER A 240 14.21 5.77 -10.70
CA SER A 240 14.31 5.65 -9.25
C SER A 240 13.97 4.23 -8.76
N MET A 241 13.04 3.53 -9.42
CA MET A 241 12.74 2.14 -9.10
C MET A 241 13.87 1.18 -9.47
N GLU A 242 14.68 1.49 -10.48
CA GLU A 242 15.90 0.70 -10.77
C GLU A 242 16.87 0.75 -9.58
N CYS A 243 17.00 1.90 -8.91
CA CYS A 243 17.83 2.00 -7.70
C CYS A 243 17.29 1.11 -6.58
N ILE A 244 15.98 1.12 -6.33
CA ILE A 244 15.34 0.21 -5.36
C ILE A 244 15.57 -1.25 -5.73
N HIS A 245 15.45 -1.59 -7.01
CA HIS A 245 15.71 -2.95 -7.49
C HIS A 245 17.16 -3.38 -7.23
N GLN A 246 18.13 -2.51 -7.49
CA GLN A 246 19.54 -2.80 -7.18
C GLN A 246 19.76 -3.00 -5.67
N THR A 247 19.14 -2.18 -4.82
CA THR A 247 19.19 -2.36 -3.35
C THR A 247 18.64 -3.73 -2.94
N VAL A 248 17.51 -4.15 -3.53
CA VAL A 248 16.94 -5.47 -3.27
C VAL A 248 17.89 -6.59 -3.73
N LEU A 249 18.53 -6.46 -4.88
CA LEU A 249 19.52 -7.44 -5.34
C LEU A 249 20.71 -7.53 -4.38
N SER A 250 21.26 -6.39 -3.94
CA SER A 250 22.34 -6.36 -2.95
C SER A 250 21.93 -7.01 -1.63
N TRP A 251 20.71 -6.72 -1.15
CA TRP A 251 20.15 -7.37 0.03
C TRP A 251 20.06 -8.89 -0.16
N LYS A 252 19.58 -9.35 -1.31
CA LYS A 252 19.46 -10.78 -1.62
C LYS A 252 20.82 -11.48 -1.67
N THR A 253 21.86 -10.83 -2.17
CA THR A 253 23.22 -11.38 -2.14
C THR A 253 23.73 -11.55 -0.71
N ALA A 254 23.43 -10.61 0.19
CA ALA A 254 23.89 -10.64 1.57
C ALA A 254 23.07 -11.57 2.48
N HIS A 255 21.77 -11.68 2.25
CA HIS A 255 20.83 -12.32 3.18
C HIS A 255 20.00 -13.46 2.57
N GLY A 256 20.18 -13.76 1.28
CA GLY A 256 19.40 -14.75 0.54
C GLY A 256 18.04 -14.23 0.06
N ASP A 257 17.17 -15.13 -0.40
CA ASP A 257 15.88 -14.72 -0.98
C ASP A 257 14.93 -14.06 0.04
N LEU A 258 14.24 -12.99 -0.36
CA LEU A 258 13.28 -12.25 0.49
C LEU A 258 12.21 -13.19 1.07
N ASN A 259 11.76 -14.18 0.30
CA ASN A 259 10.64 -15.01 0.67
C ASN A 259 10.99 -15.94 1.83
N SER A 260 12.15 -16.60 1.77
CA SER A 260 12.63 -17.50 2.82
C SER A 260 13.25 -16.76 4.00
N ASN A 261 13.98 -15.66 3.75
CA ASN A 261 14.83 -15.04 4.77
C ASN A 261 14.26 -13.77 5.41
N LEU A 262 13.19 -13.20 4.87
CA LEU A 262 12.48 -12.06 5.44
C LEU A 262 11.02 -12.41 5.76
N PHE A 263 10.22 -12.70 4.74
CA PHE A 263 8.77 -12.81 4.93
C PHE A 263 8.32 -14.07 5.68
N ARG A 264 9.10 -15.17 5.61
CA ARG A 264 8.84 -16.40 6.38
C ARG A 264 9.61 -16.49 7.71
N ALA A 265 10.46 -15.52 8.02
CA ALA A 265 11.27 -15.51 9.23
C ALA A 265 10.42 -15.43 10.51
N THR A 266 11.04 -15.62 11.69
CA THR A 266 10.37 -15.35 12.97
C THR A 266 10.05 -13.85 13.11
N ASP A 267 9.13 -13.48 13.99
CA ASP A 267 8.76 -12.05 14.17
C ASP A 267 9.96 -11.17 14.57
N PRO A 268 10.84 -11.57 15.51
CA PRO A 268 12.03 -10.78 15.84
C PRO A 268 12.96 -10.58 14.64
N VAL A 269 13.21 -11.64 13.85
CA VAL A 269 14.08 -11.57 12.68
C VAL A 269 13.48 -10.69 11.58
N PHE A 270 12.16 -10.74 11.40
CA PHE A 270 11.49 -9.85 10.45
C PHE A 270 11.61 -8.38 10.88
N GLN A 271 11.45 -8.06 12.17
CA GLN A 271 11.57 -6.67 12.65
C GLN A 271 13.00 -6.13 12.57
N ASP A 272 13.99 -6.98 12.80
CA ASP A 272 15.41 -6.60 12.75
C ASP A 272 15.91 -6.37 11.31
N ARG A 273 15.44 -7.19 10.35
CA ARG A 273 15.92 -7.18 8.96
C ARG A 273 15.13 -6.30 8.00
N LYS A 274 13.92 -5.89 8.39
CA LYS A 274 13.03 -5.07 7.57
C LYS A 274 13.48 -3.61 7.59
#